data_AF-X1FVI8-F1
#
_entry.id   AF-X1FVI8-F1
#
_cell.length_a   1.000
_cell.length_b   1.000
_cell.length_c   1.000
_cell.angle_alpha   90.00
_cell.angle_beta   90.00
_cell.angle_gamma   90.00
#
_symmetry.space_group_name_H-M   'P 1'
#
loop_
_entity.id
_entity.type
_entity.pdbx_description
1 polymer ?
#
loop_
_entity_poly.entity_id
_entity_poly.type
_entity_poly.pdbx_seq_one_letter_code
_entity_poly.pdbx_strand_id
1 'polypeptide(L)'
;MEKKMTSILDNIRKDRKISDYGGRGIGRRIKISSSQKGRYVSYRTPIREQPNSIALDATIRNYLKNTIYNKTEIDFPIHFNRYDLMDKIYEYRAPLALFFVLDSSASMHYVIKQMTDVILSLHREGYRKRDKIALIIFRGKEAVVLQKPTVNFKTAVNKLKKIEGKSYTPMAAGLKKVSELIRVEKLKDRNIIPIVFICSDCGANISVKHPDLIAQIETDYSLITNELKELTKKLSKQKIHMVVLEPKKSYATHALGVHTYS
;
A
#
# COMPACT_ATOMS: atom_id res chain seq x y z
N MET A 1 -5.45 2.03 -17.06
CA MET A 1 -5.08 1.79 -15.64
C MET A 1 -3.68 1.20 -15.50
N GLU A 2 -3.33 0.24 -16.36
CA GLU A 2 -2.04 -0.45 -16.38
C GLU A 2 -0.82 0.48 -16.46
N LYS A 3 -0.80 1.44 -17.43
CA LYS A 3 0.28 2.45 -17.56
C LYS A 3 0.45 3.35 -16.32
N LYS A 4 -0.64 3.69 -15.62
CA LYS A 4 -0.57 4.47 -14.37
C LYS A 4 -0.02 3.61 -13.24
N MET A 5 -0.42 2.34 -13.17
CA MET A 5 0.05 1.42 -12.15
C MET A 5 1.54 1.09 -12.32
N THR A 6 2.04 0.92 -13.55
CA THR A 6 3.48 0.75 -13.81
C THR A 6 4.29 1.98 -13.38
N SER A 7 3.85 3.19 -13.74
CA SER A 7 4.48 4.43 -13.31
C SER A 7 4.53 4.58 -11.78
N ILE A 8 3.45 4.22 -11.06
CA ILE A 8 3.41 4.21 -9.59
C ILE A 8 4.44 3.21 -9.03
N LEU A 9 4.49 2.00 -9.60
CA LEU A 9 5.44 0.97 -9.17
C LEU A 9 6.89 1.38 -9.43
N ASP A 10 7.17 2.12 -10.49
CA ASP A 10 8.50 2.63 -10.81
C ASP A 10 8.91 3.80 -9.90
N ASN A 11 7.99 4.68 -9.53
CA ASN A 11 8.24 5.69 -8.50
C ASN A 11 8.54 5.05 -7.13
N ILE A 12 7.80 4.00 -6.76
CA ILE A 12 8.08 3.20 -5.54
C ILE A 12 9.45 2.49 -5.61
N ARG A 13 9.98 2.22 -6.81
CA ARG A 13 11.32 1.64 -6.98
C ARG A 13 12.44 2.63 -6.70
N LYS A 14 12.27 3.90 -7.06
CA LYS A 14 13.31 4.94 -6.92
C LYS A 14 13.54 5.39 -5.46
N ASP A 15 12.52 5.31 -4.62
CA ASP A 15 12.50 5.92 -3.28
C ASP A 15 13.18 5.10 -2.15
N ARG A 16 14.04 4.11 -2.46
CA ARG A 16 14.28 2.97 -1.53
C ARG A 16 15.40 3.15 -0.51
N LYS A 17 15.02 2.93 0.77
CA LYS A 17 15.89 2.62 1.91
C LYS A 17 16.02 1.10 2.10
N ILE A 18 17.13 0.66 2.71
CA ILE A 18 17.32 -0.72 3.21
C ILE A 18 16.32 -0.93 4.36
N SER A 19 15.60 -2.05 4.35
CA SER A 19 14.71 -2.41 5.47
C SER A 19 15.38 -3.44 6.37
N ASP A 20 15.45 -3.16 7.66
CA ASP A 20 15.93 -4.13 8.66
C ASP A 20 14.86 -5.12 9.12
N TYR A 21 13.68 -5.14 8.48
CA TYR A 21 12.58 -6.01 8.87
C TYR A 21 12.51 -7.26 7.98
N GLY A 22 12.65 -8.45 8.57
CA GLY A 22 12.50 -9.76 7.93
C GLY A 22 11.07 -10.29 7.98
N GLY A 23 10.12 -9.53 7.43
CA GLY A 23 8.67 -9.76 7.54
C GLY A 23 8.18 -11.20 7.35
N ARG A 24 7.00 -11.51 7.91
CA ARG A 24 6.38 -12.85 7.88
C ARG A 24 5.74 -13.24 6.53
N GLY A 25 5.72 -12.37 5.54
CA GLY A 25 5.16 -12.65 4.21
C GLY A 25 6.26 -12.75 3.16
N ILE A 26 6.12 -13.60 2.14
CA ILE A 26 6.98 -13.54 0.94
C ILE A 26 6.13 -12.90 -0.14
N GLY A 27 6.24 -11.59 -0.32
CA GLY A 27 5.70 -10.95 -1.52
C GLY A 27 6.53 -11.31 -2.74
N ARG A 28 6.05 -10.95 -3.94
CA ARG A 28 6.79 -11.20 -5.20
C ARG A 28 6.89 -10.00 -6.12
N ARG A 29 6.46 -8.80 -5.70
CA ARG A 29 6.36 -7.65 -6.60
C ARG A 29 7.57 -6.72 -6.55
N ILE A 30 7.97 -6.29 -5.36
CA ILE A 30 8.93 -5.19 -5.20
C ILE A 30 10.20 -5.66 -4.49
N LYS A 31 11.34 -5.67 -5.19
CA LYS A 31 12.65 -6.03 -4.62
C LYS A 31 13.14 -5.01 -3.59
N ILE A 32 13.29 -5.38 -2.34
CA ILE A 32 13.87 -4.54 -1.30
C ILE A 32 15.06 -5.28 -0.67
N SER A 33 16.08 -4.52 -0.28
CA SER A 33 17.17 -5.08 0.52
C SER A 33 16.69 -5.31 1.95
N SER A 34 16.93 -6.51 2.46
CA SER A 34 16.62 -6.95 3.82
C SER A 34 17.88 -7.45 4.49
N SER A 35 18.07 -7.14 5.78
CA SER A 35 19.17 -7.67 6.58
C SER A 35 18.83 -9.01 7.27
N GLN A 36 17.57 -9.46 7.21
CA GLN A 36 17.11 -10.61 7.98
C GLN A 36 16.65 -11.80 7.13
N LYS A 37 15.97 -11.56 5.99
CA LYS A 37 15.37 -12.64 5.18
C LYS A 37 15.31 -12.33 3.70
N GLY A 38 15.42 -13.37 2.88
CA GLY A 38 15.26 -13.30 1.43
C GLY A 38 16.32 -14.13 0.71
N ARG A 39 16.54 -13.85 -0.57
CA ARG A 39 17.66 -14.45 -1.33
C ARG A 39 18.94 -13.69 -0.99
N TYR A 40 20.02 -14.35 -0.57
CA TYR A 40 21.31 -13.67 -0.39
C TYR A 40 21.77 -13.11 -1.74
N VAL A 41 22.05 -11.80 -1.80
CA VAL A 41 22.42 -11.10 -3.05
C VAL A 41 23.68 -10.26 -2.94
N SER A 42 24.04 -9.82 -1.74
CA SER A 42 25.18 -8.96 -1.49
C SER A 42 25.56 -9.05 -0.02
N TYR A 43 26.66 -8.42 0.38
CA TYR A 43 27.13 -8.35 1.76
C TYR A 43 27.50 -6.91 2.12
N ARG A 44 27.65 -6.64 3.42
CA ARG A 44 28.19 -5.37 3.96
C ARG A 44 29.00 -5.61 5.22
N THR A 45 29.79 -4.62 5.61
CA THR A 45 30.35 -4.56 6.96
C THR A 45 29.22 -4.54 7.99
N PRO A 46 29.32 -5.31 9.09
CA PRO A 46 28.34 -5.30 10.16
C PRO A 46 28.12 -3.88 10.70
N ILE A 47 26.85 -3.46 10.79
CA ILE A 47 26.47 -2.15 11.38
C ILE A 47 26.58 -2.20 12.91
N ARG A 48 26.38 -3.39 13.48
CA ARG A 48 26.53 -3.68 14.91
C ARG A 48 27.81 -4.45 15.13
N GLU A 49 28.24 -4.56 16.38
CA GLU A 49 29.45 -5.31 16.73
C GLU A 49 29.42 -6.77 16.28
N GLN A 50 28.23 -7.38 16.23
CA GLN A 50 28.03 -8.72 15.70
C GLN A 50 27.11 -8.70 14.47
N PRO A 51 27.43 -9.49 13.43
CA PRO A 51 26.57 -9.65 12.28
C PRO A 51 25.25 -10.32 12.69
N ASN A 52 24.14 -9.87 12.12
CA ASN A 52 22.85 -10.55 12.29
C ASN A 52 22.83 -11.88 11.53
N SER A 53 23.59 -11.95 10.44
CA SER A 53 23.72 -13.16 9.62
C SER A 53 25.05 -13.14 8.89
N ILE A 54 25.88 -14.17 9.08
CA ILE A 54 27.23 -14.22 8.52
C ILE A 54 27.20 -14.59 7.03
N ALA A 55 27.86 -13.77 6.21
CA ALA A 55 28.20 -14.03 4.81
C ALA A 55 29.54 -14.76 4.76
N LEU A 56 29.51 -16.11 4.86
CA LEU A 56 30.72 -16.93 5.01
C LEU A 56 31.72 -16.70 3.86
N ASP A 57 31.24 -16.68 2.63
CA ASP A 57 32.01 -16.40 1.41
C ASP A 57 32.69 -15.03 1.45
N ALA A 58 31.95 -13.99 1.85
CA ALA A 58 32.46 -12.64 1.95
C ALA A 58 33.41 -12.46 3.14
N THR A 59 33.15 -13.15 4.25
CA THR A 59 33.97 -13.15 5.47
C THR A 59 35.33 -13.79 5.18
N ILE A 60 35.34 -14.98 4.55
CA ILE A 60 36.57 -15.63 4.11
C ILE A 60 37.33 -14.73 3.13
N ARG A 61 36.65 -14.15 2.15
CA ARG A 61 37.28 -13.23 1.19
C ARG A 61 37.89 -12.00 1.86
N ASN A 62 37.23 -11.44 2.87
CA ASN A 62 37.71 -10.27 3.60
C ASN A 62 38.92 -10.61 4.46
N TYR A 63 38.86 -11.74 5.18
CA TYR A 63 39.98 -12.29 5.92
C TYR A 63 41.21 -12.47 5.04
N LEU A 64 41.07 -13.19 3.91
CA LEU A 64 42.18 -13.46 2.99
C LEU A 64 42.78 -12.17 2.42
N LYS A 65 41.96 -11.15 2.14
CA LYS A 65 42.47 -9.83 1.73
C LYS A 65 43.35 -9.22 2.82
N ASN A 66 42.87 -9.19 4.06
CA ASN A 66 43.62 -8.63 5.19
C ASN A 66 44.93 -9.39 5.41
N THR A 67 44.90 -10.72 5.33
CA THR A 67 46.09 -11.59 5.47
C THR A 67 47.14 -11.32 4.39
N ILE A 68 46.73 -11.15 3.13
CA ILE A 68 47.63 -10.84 2.01
C ILE A 68 48.24 -9.45 2.17
N TYR A 69 47.42 -8.44 2.50
CA TYR A 69 47.91 -7.06 2.72
C TYR A 69 48.93 -6.99 3.86
N ASN A 70 48.73 -7.80 4.91
CA ASN A 70 49.61 -7.83 6.07
C ASN A 70 50.77 -8.84 5.95
N LYS A 71 50.92 -9.52 4.81
CA LYS A 71 51.95 -10.56 4.56
C LYS A 71 52.03 -11.64 5.65
N THR A 72 50.90 -12.00 6.23
CA THR A 72 50.80 -13.04 7.25
C THR A 72 50.59 -14.40 6.60
N GLU A 73 51.21 -15.45 7.12
CA GLU A 73 50.93 -16.82 6.68
C GLU A 73 49.50 -17.23 7.09
N ILE A 74 48.85 -18.05 6.26
CA ILE A 74 47.51 -18.58 6.55
C ILE A 74 47.69 -19.88 7.35
N ASP A 75 47.28 -19.85 8.61
CA ASP A 75 47.24 -21.05 9.46
C ASP A 75 45.81 -21.64 9.53
N PHE A 76 45.73 -22.96 9.74
CA PHE A 76 44.47 -23.69 9.87
C PHE A 76 44.35 -24.33 11.26
N PRO A 77 43.16 -24.24 11.92
CA PRO A 77 41.91 -23.69 11.40
C PRO A 77 41.92 -22.15 11.29
N ILE A 78 41.15 -21.61 10.34
CA ILE A 78 41.06 -20.15 10.15
C ILE A 78 40.35 -19.51 11.35
N HIS A 79 41.01 -18.53 11.97
CA HIS A 79 40.46 -17.72 13.05
C HIS A 79 40.02 -16.35 12.51
N PHE A 80 38.70 -16.11 12.48
CA PHE A 80 38.14 -14.81 12.06
C PHE A 80 38.09 -13.81 13.20
N ASN A 81 38.55 -12.59 12.95
CA ASN A 81 38.35 -11.46 13.86
C ASN A 81 37.02 -10.75 13.57
N ARG A 82 36.56 -9.90 14.50
CA ARG A 82 35.36 -9.07 14.33
C ARG A 82 35.35 -8.22 13.05
N TYR A 83 36.53 -7.84 12.57
CA TYR A 83 36.70 -7.01 11.38
C TYR A 83 36.67 -7.81 10.07
N ASP A 84 36.80 -9.14 10.15
CA ASP A 84 36.70 -10.02 8.99
C ASP A 84 35.24 -10.37 8.69
N LEU A 85 34.40 -10.38 9.72
CA LEU A 85 32.99 -10.75 9.62
C LEU A 85 32.21 -9.81 8.69
N MET A 86 31.44 -10.42 7.79
CA MET A 86 30.56 -9.72 6.86
C MET A 86 29.09 -10.11 7.09
N ASP A 87 28.21 -9.11 7.01
CA ASP A 87 26.76 -9.25 7.17
C ASP A 87 26.11 -9.58 5.82
N LYS A 88 25.24 -10.59 5.78
CA LYS A 88 24.43 -10.92 4.59
C LYS A 88 23.41 -9.82 4.30
N ILE A 89 23.34 -9.41 3.04
CA ILE A 89 22.23 -8.63 2.49
C ILE A 89 21.38 -9.55 1.63
N TYR A 90 20.10 -9.59 1.97
CA TYR A 90 19.09 -10.36 1.27
C TYR A 90 18.26 -9.47 0.35
N GLU A 91 17.80 -10.02 -0.77
CA GLU A 91 16.74 -9.47 -1.59
C GLU A 91 15.41 -10.09 -1.13
N TYR A 92 14.57 -9.27 -0.50
CA TYR A 92 13.18 -9.58 -0.19
C TYR A 92 12.28 -9.01 -1.29
N ARG A 93 11.14 -9.64 -1.55
CA ARG A 93 10.14 -9.07 -2.45
C ARG A 93 8.91 -8.66 -1.64
N ALA A 94 8.65 -7.36 -1.53
CA ALA A 94 7.50 -6.83 -0.83
C ALA A 94 6.18 -7.07 -1.58
N PRO A 95 5.11 -7.49 -0.85
CA PRO A 95 3.76 -7.53 -1.40
C PRO A 95 3.13 -6.13 -1.39
N LEU A 96 2.15 -5.92 -2.26
CA LEU A 96 1.27 -4.76 -2.16
C LEU A 96 0.10 -5.04 -1.21
N ALA A 97 -0.44 -3.97 -0.63
CA ALA A 97 -1.78 -3.96 -0.09
C ALA A 97 -2.61 -2.91 -0.85
N LEU A 98 -3.57 -3.38 -1.65
CA LEU A 98 -4.46 -2.53 -2.43
C LEU A 98 -5.73 -2.25 -1.62
N PHE A 99 -6.00 -1.00 -1.32
CA PHE A 99 -7.19 -0.56 -0.60
C PHE A 99 -8.15 0.10 -1.57
N PHE A 100 -9.26 -0.54 -1.88
CA PHE A 100 -10.32 0.06 -2.69
C PHE A 100 -11.33 0.75 -1.79
N VAL A 101 -11.55 2.03 -2.05
CA VAL A 101 -12.54 2.88 -1.41
C VAL A 101 -13.56 3.23 -2.48
N LEU A 102 -14.73 2.61 -2.43
CA LEU A 102 -15.76 2.78 -3.43
C LEU A 102 -16.90 3.62 -2.87
N ASP A 103 -17.30 4.61 -3.63
CA ASP A 103 -18.51 5.35 -3.39
C ASP A 103 -19.74 4.50 -3.75
N SER A 104 -20.74 4.51 -2.87
CA SER A 104 -22.02 3.83 -3.08
C SER A 104 -23.14 4.76 -3.53
N SER A 105 -22.84 6.02 -3.85
CA SER A 105 -23.84 6.95 -4.38
C SER A 105 -24.62 6.37 -5.55
N ALA A 106 -25.88 6.77 -5.72
CA ALA A 106 -26.75 6.23 -6.77
C ALA A 106 -26.15 6.43 -8.17
N SER A 107 -25.46 7.56 -8.39
CA SER A 107 -24.68 7.88 -9.61
C SER A 107 -23.55 6.88 -9.89
N MET A 108 -23.10 6.15 -8.87
CA MET A 108 -21.98 5.23 -8.92
C MET A 108 -22.39 3.77 -9.06
N HIS A 109 -23.68 3.42 -8.98
CA HIS A 109 -24.12 2.01 -8.98
C HIS A 109 -23.59 1.20 -10.18
N TYR A 110 -23.70 1.75 -11.39
CA TYR A 110 -23.18 1.11 -12.60
C TYR A 110 -21.64 1.06 -12.62
N VAL A 111 -20.98 2.10 -12.10
CA VAL A 111 -19.51 2.18 -12.00
C VAL A 111 -18.98 1.14 -11.02
N ILE A 112 -19.64 0.92 -9.88
CA ILE A 112 -19.25 -0.10 -8.90
C ILE A 112 -19.27 -1.50 -9.54
N LYS A 113 -20.27 -1.77 -10.38
CA LYS A 113 -20.36 -3.05 -11.11
C LYS A 113 -19.16 -3.23 -12.03
N GLN A 114 -18.80 -2.21 -12.82
CA GLN A 114 -17.60 -2.23 -13.68
C GLN A 114 -16.29 -2.34 -12.86
N MET A 115 -16.18 -1.61 -11.75
CA MET A 115 -15.03 -1.66 -10.86
C MET A 115 -14.84 -3.03 -10.22
N THR A 116 -15.93 -3.78 -10.01
CA THR A 116 -15.85 -5.15 -9.49
C THR A 116 -15.02 -6.04 -10.42
N ASP A 117 -15.21 -5.93 -11.75
CA ASP A 117 -14.45 -6.71 -12.72
C ASP A 117 -12.97 -6.30 -12.76
N VAL A 118 -12.69 -5.00 -12.61
CA VAL A 118 -11.32 -4.47 -12.49
C VAL A 118 -10.63 -4.99 -11.23
N ILE A 119 -11.31 -4.93 -10.08
CA ILE A 119 -10.80 -5.43 -8.79
C ILE A 119 -10.55 -6.95 -8.88
N LEU A 120 -11.45 -7.69 -9.51
CA LEU A 120 -11.28 -9.13 -9.76
C LEU A 120 -10.07 -9.44 -10.65
N SER A 121 -9.87 -8.66 -11.72
CA SER A 121 -8.71 -8.80 -12.59
C SER A 121 -7.40 -8.55 -11.82
N LEU A 122 -7.36 -7.47 -11.03
CA LEU A 122 -6.23 -7.17 -10.15
C LEU A 122 -6.02 -8.22 -9.06
N HIS A 123 -7.09 -8.82 -8.54
CA HIS A 123 -7.01 -9.92 -7.59
C HIS A 123 -6.34 -11.14 -8.20
N ARG A 124 -6.70 -11.53 -9.44
CA ARG A 124 -6.07 -12.68 -10.12
C ARG A 124 -4.56 -12.49 -10.26
N GLU A 125 -4.12 -11.30 -10.66
CA GLU A 125 -2.70 -10.96 -10.74
C GLU A 125 -2.04 -10.91 -9.34
N GLY A 126 -2.69 -10.24 -8.41
CA GLY A 126 -2.24 -10.05 -7.03
C GLY A 126 -2.12 -11.34 -6.25
N TYR A 127 -3.03 -12.29 -6.45
CA TYR A 127 -3.03 -13.61 -5.80
C TYR A 127 -1.73 -14.36 -6.08
N ARG A 128 -1.26 -14.37 -7.34
CA ARG A 128 0.03 -14.97 -7.73
C ARG A 128 1.22 -14.30 -7.04
N LYS A 129 1.14 -12.98 -6.83
CA LYS A 129 2.19 -12.14 -6.25
C LYS A 129 2.09 -11.98 -4.73
N ARG A 130 1.08 -12.60 -4.10
CA ARG A 130 0.73 -12.49 -2.67
C ARG A 130 0.35 -11.05 -2.25
N ASP A 131 -0.18 -10.27 -3.17
CA ASP A 131 -0.74 -8.96 -2.87
C ASP A 131 -2.06 -9.13 -2.07
N LYS A 132 -2.29 -8.23 -1.12
CA LYS A 132 -3.51 -8.19 -0.32
C LYS A 132 -4.47 -7.17 -0.90
N ILE A 133 -5.77 -7.46 -0.82
CA ILE A 133 -6.83 -6.54 -1.22
C ILE A 133 -7.73 -6.28 -0.02
N ALA A 134 -8.07 -5.00 0.18
CA ALA A 134 -9.07 -4.54 1.12
C ALA A 134 -10.14 -3.75 0.36
N LEU A 135 -11.37 -3.83 0.86
CA LEU A 135 -12.51 -3.14 0.29
C LEU A 135 -13.24 -2.36 1.37
N ILE A 136 -13.35 -1.07 1.15
CA ILE A 136 -14.10 -0.10 1.93
C ILE A 136 -15.16 0.47 1.01
N ILE A 137 -16.39 0.59 1.51
CA ILE A 137 -17.48 1.25 0.80
C ILE A 137 -18.02 2.38 1.64
N PHE A 138 -18.51 3.40 0.99
CA PHE A 138 -19.40 4.34 1.64
C PHE A 138 -20.78 3.70 1.80
N ARG A 139 -21.48 3.99 2.89
CA ARG A 139 -22.85 3.49 3.10
C ARG A 139 -23.60 4.48 3.98
N GLY A 140 -24.46 5.31 3.37
CA GLY A 140 -25.15 6.38 4.10
C GLY A 140 -24.12 7.35 4.70
N LYS A 141 -24.24 7.66 5.99
CA LYS A 141 -23.34 8.60 6.66
C LYS A 141 -21.99 8.04 7.10
N GLU A 142 -21.72 6.75 6.87
CA GLU A 142 -20.51 6.08 7.34
C GLU A 142 -19.70 5.38 6.24
N ALA A 143 -18.45 5.03 6.57
CA ALA A 143 -17.59 4.18 5.75
C ALA A 143 -17.45 2.78 6.38
N VAL A 144 -17.84 1.76 5.63
CA VAL A 144 -17.90 0.36 6.09
C VAL A 144 -16.79 -0.46 5.44
N VAL A 145 -16.09 -1.25 6.24
CA VAL A 145 -15.08 -2.20 5.76
C VAL A 145 -15.74 -3.51 5.38
N LEU A 146 -15.96 -3.74 4.09
CA LEU A 146 -16.51 -5.02 3.60
C LEU A 146 -15.50 -6.16 3.68
N GLN A 147 -14.23 -5.83 3.44
CA GLN A 147 -13.15 -6.80 3.46
C GLN A 147 -11.87 -6.17 4.00
N LYS A 148 -11.35 -6.71 5.11
CA LYS A 148 -10.01 -6.40 5.62
C LYS A 148 -8.94 -6.95 4.65
N PRO A 149 -7.71 -6.40 4.63
CA PRO A 149 -6.64 -6.85 3.74
C PRO A 149 -6.45 -8.37 3.76
N THR A 150 -6.73 -9.02 2.62
CA THR A 150 -6.65 -10.47 2.45
C THR A 150 -6.05 -10.83 1.09
N VAL A 151 -5.35 -11.97 1.02
CA VAL A 151 -4.91 -12.55 -0.26
C VAL A 151 -6.07 -13.30 -0.93
N ASN A 152 -6.97 -13.89 -0.14
CA ASN A 152 -8.17 -14.56 -0.66
C ASN A 152 -9.37 -13.62 -0.62
N PHE A 153 -9.72 -13.07 -1.79
CA PHE A 153 -10.80 -12.09 -1.93
C PHE A 153 -12.15 -12.70 -2.36
N LYS A 154 -12.24 -14.03 -2.52
CA LYS A 154 -13.45 -14.69 -3.06
C LYS A 154 -14.74 -14.30 -2.32
N THR A 155 -14.69 -14.20 -0.99
CA THR A 155 -15.85 -13.84 -0.16
C THR A 155 -16.32 -12.40 -0.34
N ALA A 156 -15.42 -11.48 -0.69
CA ALA A 156 -15.74 -10.06 -0.84
C ALA A 156 -16.45 -9.74 -2.16
N VAL A 157 -16.20 -10.54 -3.20
CA VAL A 157 -16.85 -10.41 -4.52
C VAL A 157 -18.36 -10.59 -4.42
N ASN A 158 -18.80 -11.58 -3.65
CA ASN A 158 -20.22 -11.85 -3.44
C ASN A 158 -20.88 -10.73 -2.63
N LYS A 159 -20.13 -10.07 -1.73
CA LYS A 159 -20.62 -8.91 -0.99
C LYS A 159 -20.73 -7.68 -1.89
N LEU A 160 -19.76 -7.45 -2.78
CA LEU A 160 -19.76 -6.36 -3.76
C LEU A 160 -20.99 -6.38 -4.67
N LYS A 161 -21.35 -7.55 -5.19
CA LYS A 161 -22.49 -7.72 -6.10
C LYS A 161 -23.85 -7.41 -5.46
N LYS A 162 -23.93 -7.41 -4.14
CA LYS A 162 -25.16 -7.19 -3.36
C LYS A 162 -25.26 -5.78 -2.77
N ILE A 163 -24.35 -4.87 -3.14
CA ILE A 163 -24.38 -3.49 -2.65
C ILE A 163 -25.45 -2.72 -3.40
N GLU A 164 -26.45 -2.24 -2.67
CA GLU A 164 -27.40 -1.23 -3.14
C GLU A 164 -26.82 0.17 -2.93
N GLY A 165 -27.08 1.06 -3.89
CA GLY A 165 -26.60 2.43 -3.82
C GLY A 165 -27.33 3.25 -2.75
N LYS A 166 -26.62 4.11 -2.02
CA LYS A 166 -27.18 5.06 -1.05
C LYS A 166 -26.64 6.47 -1.26
N SER A 167 -27.43 7.47 -0.93
CA SER A 167 -27.33 8.87 -1.39
C SER A 167 -26.14 9.71 -0.88
N TYR A 168 -25.30 9.19 0.02
CA TYR A 168 -24.29 10.00 0.73
C TYR A 168 -22.86 9.47 0.59
N THR A 169 -21.90 10.40 0.53
CA THR A 169 -20.48 10.15 0.29
C THR A 169 -19.62 10.70 1.45
N PRO A 170 -19.50 9.98 2.58
CA PRO A 170 -18.66 10.32 3.73
C PRO A 170 -17.17 10.05 3.44
N MET A 171 -16.59 10.81 2.51
CA MET A 171 -15.20 10.62 2.05
C MET A 171 -14.19 10.75 3.20
N ALA A 172 -14.39 11.69 4.12
CA ALA A 172 -13.52 11.88 5.28
C ALA A 172 -13.51 10.62 6.19
N ALA A 173 -14.67 10.00 6.40
CA ALA A 173 -14.76 8.75 7.18
C ALA A 173 -14.04 7.60 6.47
N GLY A 174 -14.17 7.54 5.14
CA GLY A 174 -13.44 6.60 4.28
C GLY A 174 -11.93 6.71 4.43
N LEU A 175 -11.40 7.92 4.28
CA LEU A 175 -9.96 8.18 4.40
C LEU A 175 -9.42 7.83 5.80
N LYS A 176 -10.17 8.18 6.85
CA LYS A 176 -9.81 7.81 8.23
C LYS A 176 -9.75 6.30 8.40
N LYS A 177 -10.79 5.58 7.95
CA LYS A 177 -10.85 4.11 8.05
C LYS A 177 -9.72 3.42 7.29
N VAL A 178 -9.40 3.91 6.10
CA VAL A 178 -8.29 3.39 5.29
C VAL A 178 -6.95 3.63 5.99
N SER A 179 -6.74 4.82 6.56
CA SER A 179 -5.53 5.12 7.34
C SER A 179 -5.35 4.14 8.51
N GLU A 180 -6.42 3.86 9.25
CA GLU A 180 -6.42 2.89 10.35
C GLU A 180 -6.06 1.48 9.86
N LEU A 181 -6.66 1.02 8.76
CA LEU A 181 -6.37 -0.30 8.19
C LEU A 181 -4.92 -0.40 7.68
N ILE A 182 -4.41 0.64 7.05
CA ILE A 182 -3.01 0.71 6.60
C ILE A 182 -2.06 0.60 7.81
N ARG A 183 -2.37 1.31 8.91
CA ARG A 183 -1.56 1.24 10.13
C ARG A 183 -1.52 -0.18 10.68
N VAL A 184 -2.67 -0.83 10.82
CA VAL A 184 -2.76 -2.22 11.30
C VAL A 184 -2.00 -3.17 10.38
N GLU A 185 -2.05 -2.96 9.07
CA GLU A 185 -1.39 -3.84 8.12
C GLU A 185 0.15 -3.66 8.12
N LYS A 186 0.64 -2.42 8.25
CA LYS A 186 2.08 -2.14 8.44
C LYS A 186 2.63 -2.71 9.76
N LEU A 187 1.81 -2.85 10.80
CA LEU A 187 2.23 -3.51 12.04
C LEU A 187 2.48 -5.01 11.84
N LYS A 188 1.74 -5.66 10.93
CA LYS A 188 1.95 -7.08 10.59
C LYS A 188 3.16 -7.27 9.69
N ASP A 189 3.27 -6.46 8.64
CA ASP A 189 4.38 -6.47 7.71
C ASP A 189 4.85 -5.04 7.42
N ARG A 190 5.99 -4.64 8.02
CA ARG A 190 6.54 -3.29 7.85
C ARG A 190 6.98 -3.00 6.41
N ASN A 191 7.22 -4.06 5.62
CA ASN A 191 7.63 -3.95 4.23
C ASN A 191 6.45 -3.89 3.26
N ILE A 192 5.20 -4.03 3.74
CA ILE A 192 4.05 -3.97 2.87
C ILE A 192 3.87 -2.57 2.29
N ILE A 193 3.55 -2.51 1.00
CA ILE A 193 3.42 -1.25 0.27
C ILE A 193 1.93 -0.96 0.06
N PRO A 194 1.33 -0.03 0.81
CA PRO A 194 -0.08 0.32 0.66
C PRO A 194 -0.30 1.20 -0.57
N ILE A 195 -1.32 0.87 -1.36
CA ILE A 195 -1.82 1.71 -2.45
C ILE A 195 -3.32 1.87 -2.24
N VAL A 196 -3.79 3.12 -2.20
CA VAL A 196 -5.20 3.44 -2.02
C VAL A 196 -5.81 3.82 -3.37
N PHE A 197 -6.87 3.15 -3.77
CA PHE A 197 -7.71 3.50 -4.90
C PHE A 197 -9.01 4.09 -4.37
N ILE A 198 -9.31 5.32 -4.74
CA ILE A 198 -10.59 5.96 -4.42
C ILE A 198 -11.39 6.05 -5.71
N CYS A 199 -12.58 5.49 -5.73
CA CYS A 199 -13.52 5.62 -6.84
C CYS A 199 -14.78 6.31 -6.35
N SER A 200 -14.94 7.57 -6.73
CA SER A 200 -16.05 8.44 -6.32
C SER A 200 -16.21 9.54 -7.38
N ASP A 201 -17.40 10.13 -7.45
CA ASP A 201 -17.65 11.40 -8.15
C ASP A 201 -17.21 12.62 -7.32
N CYS A 202 -16.50 12.39 -6.20
CA CYS A 202 -15.85 13.38 -5.34
C CYS A 202 -16.81 14.35 -4.63
N GLY A 203 -18.11 14.05 -4.59
CA GLY A 203 -19.11 14.83 -3.84
C GLY A 203 -19.02 14.61 -2.33
N ALA A 204 -17.99 15.15 -1.66
CA ALA A 204 -17.82 14.98 -0.23
C ALA A 204 -18.80 15.85 0.57
N ASN A 205 -19.85 15.22 1.12
CA ASN A 205 -21.00 15.95 1.67
C ASN A 205 -21.19 15.74 3.19
N ILE A 206 -20.30 14.97 3.84
CA ILE A 206 -20.38 14.65 5.27
C ILE A 206 -19.02 14.86 5.94
N SER A 207 -19.02 15.62 7.04
CA SER A 207 -17.86 15.81 7.92
C SER A 207 -17.72 14.67 8.94
N VAL A 208 -16.48 14.29 9.30
CA VAL A 208 -16.25 13.38 10.44
C VAL A 208 -16.29 14.15 11.77
N LYS A 209 -15.87 15.42 11.77
CA LYS A 209 -15.94 16.30 12.94
C LYS A 209 -17.37 16.71 13.27
N HIS A 210 -18.23 16.87 12.26
CA HIS A 210 -19.64 17.27 12.40
C HIS A 210 -20.57 16.29 11.67
N PRO A 211 -20.93 15.14 12.26
CA PRO A 211 -21.72 14.09 11.59
C PRO A 211 -23.16 14.50 11.24
N ASP A 212 -23.71 15.47 11.98
CA ASP A 212 -25.04 16.03 11.74
C ASP A 212 -25.06 17.04 10.59
N LEU A 213 -23.89 17.58 10.22
CA LEU A 213 -23.73 18.51 9.12
C LEU A 213 -23.69 17.73 7.79
N ILE A 214 -24.80 17.85 7.05
CA ILE A 214 -24.88 17.46 5.65
C ILE A 214 -24.71 18.75 4.85
N ALA A 215 -23.68 18.83 4.02
CA ALA A 215 -23.40 20.05 3.28
C ALA A 215 -24.55 20.41 2.35
N GLN A 216 -25.12 21.60 2.56
CA GLN A 216 -26.16 22.18 1.71
C GLN A 216 -25.73 23.55 1.17
N ILE A 217 -24.90 24.28 1.91
CA ILE A 217 -24.45 25.63 1.58
C ILE A 217 -22.93 25.62 1.36
N GLU A 218 -22.41 26.57 0.58
CA GLU A 218 -20.99 26.69 0.24
C GLU A 218 -20.05 26.67 1.47
N THR A 219 -20.49 27.29 2.57
CA THR A 219 -19.76 27.30 3.85
C THR A 219 -19.54 25.89 4.40
N ASP A 220 -20.51 25.01 4.27
CA ASP A 220 -20.43 23.62 4.73
C ASP A 220 -19.40 22.83 3.91
N TYR A 221 -19.43 23.02 2.59
CA TYR A 221 -18.46 22.41 1.68
C TYR A 221 -17.03 22.87 1.98
N SER A 222 -16.84 24.14 2.35
CA SER A 222 -15.52 24.67 2.73
C SER A 222 -14.94 23.97 3.96
N LEU A 223 -15.78 23.70 4.97
CA LEU A 223 -15.40 22.98 6.20
C LEU A 223 -14.97 21.55 5.89
N ILE A 224 -15.77 20.82 5.11
CA ILE A 224 -15.47 19.44 4.72
C ILE A 224 -14.20 19.39 3.85
N THR A 225 -14.03 20.34 2.94
CA THR A 225 -12.84 20.41 2.08
C THR A 225 -11.57 20.63 2.91
N ASN A 226 -11.63 21.50 3.92
CA ASN A 226 -10.50 21.73 4.83
C ASN A 226 -10.17 20.48 5.66
N GLU A 227 -11.19 19.78 6.15
CA GLU A 227 -11.02 18.49 6.83
C GLU A 227 -10.34 17.44 5.94
N LEU A 228 -10.75 17.33 4.68
CA LEU A 228 -10.14 16.43 3.71
C LEU A 228 -8.70 16.81 3.39
N LYS A 229 -8.39 18.10 3.28
CA LYS A 229 -7.00 18.60 3.12
C LYS A 229 -6.12 18.19 4.31
N GLU A 230 -6.62 18.27 5.54
CA GLU A 230 -5.89 17.81 6.72
C GLU A 230 -5.61 16.30 6.68
N LEU A 231 -6.63 15.50 6.34
CA LEU A 231 -6.51 14.03 6.27
C LEU A 231 -5.55 13.60 5.16
N THR A 232 -5.65 14.18 3.97
CA THR A 232 -4.76 13.88 2.84
C THR A 232 -3.33 14.31 3.13
N LYS A 233 -3.09 15.44 3.80
CA LYS A 233 -1.75 15.86 4.25
C LYS A 233 -1.13 14.84 5.22
N LYS A 234 -1.92 14.28 6.15
CA LYS A 234 -1.46 13.20 7.05
C LYS A 234 -1.09 11.93 6.28
N LEU A 235 -1.90 11.52 5.30
CA LEU A 235 -1.61 10.35 4.45
C LEU A 235 -0.38 10.55 3.57
N SER A 236 -0.20 11.75 3.02
CA SER A 236 0.97 12.13 2.22
C SER A 236 2.28 12.05 3.04
N LYS A 237 2.27 12.55 4.29
CA LYS A 237 3.41 12.41 5.21
C LYS A 237 3.80 10.94 5.47
N GLN A 238 2.85 10.01 5.38
CA GLN A 238 3.08 8.58 5.54
C GLN A 238 3.57 7.89 4.26
N LYS A 239 3.83 8.65 3.19
CA LYS A 239 4.19 8.17 1.84
C LYS A 239 3.20 7.14 1.29
N ILE A 240 1.91 7.34 1.54
CA ILE A 240 0.86 6.45 1.02
C ILE A 240 0.52 6.90 -0.41
N HIS A 241 0.66 6.00 -1.37
CA HIS A 241 0.27 6.27 -2.75
C HIS A 241 -1.24 6.19 -2.89
N MET A 242 -1.85 7.26 -3.41
CA MET A 242 -3.28 7.36 -3.64
C MET A 242 -3.55 7.56 -5.13
N VAL A 243 -4.56 6.85 -5.64
CA VAL A 243 -5.05 6.94 -7.00
C VAL A 243 -6.53 7.26 -6.92
N VAL A 244 -6.91 8.45 -7.41
CA VAL A 244 -8.32 8.85 -7.52
C VAL A 244 -8.81 8.49 -8.92
N LEU A 245 -9.92 7.76 -8.98
CA LEU A 245 -10.59 7.27 -10.18
C LEU A 245 -11.97 7.91 -10.25
N GLU A 246 -12.04 9.01 -10.98
CA GLU A 246 -13.29 9.67 -11.31
C GLU A 246 -13.89 9.01 -12.56
N PRO A 247 -15.06 8.38 -12.48
CA PRO A 247 -15.70 7.78 -13.64
C PRO A 247 -16.30 8.87 -14.54
N LYS A 248 -16.08 8.74 -15.86
CA LYS A 248 -16.81 9.57 -16.83
C LYS A 248 -18.29 9.20 -16.80
N LYS A 249 -19.15 10.17 -16.47
CA LYS A 249 -20.61 10.04 -16.62
C LYS A 249 -20.92 9.87 -18.12
N SER A 250 -21.82 8.94 -18.47
CA SER A 250 -22.18 8.72 -19.88
C SER A 250 -23.04 9.89 -20.40
N TYR A 251 -23.07 10.10 -21.72
CA TYR A 251 -23.94 11.11 -22.35
C TYR A 251 -25.43 10.97 -21.95
N ALA A 252 -25.90 9.74 -21.67
CA ALA A 252 -27.26 9.49 -21.22
C ALA A 252 -27.57 10.08 -19.83
N THR A 253 -26.55 10.20 -18.95
CA THR A 253 -26.71 10.84 -17.63
C THR A 253 -26.64 12.37 -17.69
N HIS A 254 -26.07 12.95 -18.75
CA HIS A 254 -26.14 14.40 -18.99
C HIS A 254 -27.56 14.85 -19.35
N ALA A 255 -28.32 14.01 -20.07
CA ALA A 255 -29.71 14.29 -20.43
C ALA A 255 -30.68 14.26 -19.23
N LEU A 256 -30.29 13.63 -18.11
CA LEU A 256 -31.09 13.53 -16.88
C LEU A 256 -30.96 14.75 -15.94
N GLY A 257 -30.33 15.83 -16.39
CA GLY A 257 -30.35 17.13 -15.69
C GLY A 257 -29.62 17.17 -14.34
N VAL A 258 -28.80 16.17 -14.01
CA VAL A 258 -27.96 16.20 -12.81
C VAL A 258 -26.75 17.09 -13.08
N HIS A 259 -26.98 18.41 -13.01
CA HIS A 259 -25.95 19.43 -13.17
C HIS A 259 -24.83 19.23 -12.12
N THR A 260 -23.60 19.31 -12.60
CA THR A 260 -22.41 19.56 -11.79
C THR A 260 -22.47 21.00 -11.30
N TYR A 261 -22.44 21.23 -9.99
CA TYR A 261 -22.06 22.55 -9.48
C TYR A 261 -20.64 22.83 -9.98
N SER A 262 -20.51 23.90 -10.76
CA SER A 262 -19.28 24.56 -11.15
C SER A 262 -18.52 25.09 -9.95
#